data_AF-A0A117M1E9-F1
#
_entry.id   AF-A0A117M1E9-F1
#
_cell.length_a   1.000
_cell.length_b   1.000
_cell.length_c   1.000
_cell.angle_alpha   90.00
_cell.angle_beta   90.00
_cell.angle_gamma   90.00
#
_symmetry.space_group_name_H-M   'P 1'
#
loop_
_entity.id
_entity.type
_entity.pdbx_description
1 polymer ?
#
loop_
_entity_poly.entity_id
_entity_poly.type
_entity_poly.pdbx_seq_one_letter_code
_entity_poly.pdbx_strand_id
1 'polypeptide(L)'
;MKLRDIIGNEILSQINDDQDKTNKDGLPFVSDLRPGSSVLSIFKVHSKRIQEARDGKKFLLLTLSDKTGAIRAIDWFNAEHNDDTLEQGTVVRISGRVVVYEDRQQLNLDSEGIQVLEIGQYDPERFMAVTTKDIPQMYDELLGLINNMSEEHIKALLRDIF
;
A
#
# COMPACT_ATOMS: atom_id res chain seq x y z
N MET A 1 25.21 2.12 -25.03
CA MET A 1 24.11 1.32 -25.59
C MET A 1 22.92 1.55 -24.68
N LYS A 2 21.79 2.07 -25.17
CA LYS A 2 20.63 2.36 -24.31
C LYS A 2 19.78 1.11 -24.19
N LEU A 3 19.15 0.87 -23.05
CA LEU A 3 18.31 -0.30 -22.79
C LEU A 3 17.18 -0.48 -23.83
N ARG A 4 16.68 0.64 -24.40
CA ARG A 4 15.71 0.65 -25.51
C ARG A 4 16.21 -0.05 -26.77
N ASP A 5 17.53 -0.05 -26.98
CA ASP A 5 18.21 -0.69 -28.11
C ASP A 5 18.34 -2.22 -27.90
N ILE A 6 18.20 -2.69 -26.65
CA ILE A 6 18.37 -4.11 -26.27
C ILE A 6 17.00 -4.82 -26.15
N ILE A 7 15.99 -4.13 -25.61
CA ILE A 7 14.73 -4.75 -25.20
C ILE A 7 13.53 -4.27 -26.05
N GLY A 8 13.73 -3.26 -26.91
CA GLY A 8 12.69 -2.74 -27.81
C GLY A 8 11.64 -1.87 -27.10
N ASN A 9 11.09 -0.89 -27.84
CA ASN A 9 10.12 0.07 -27.31
C ASN A 9 8.79 -0.60 -26.88
N GLU A 10 8.45 -1.77 -27.41
CA GLU A 10 7.23 -2.50 -27.05
C GLU A 10 7.30 -3.04 -25.62
N ILE A 11 8.44 -3.62 -25.21
CA ILE A 11 8.62 -4.11 -23.83
C ILE A 11 8.69 -2.94 -22.85
N LEU A 12 9.33 -1.82 -23.23
CA LEU A 12 9.34 -0.60 -22.43
C LEU A 12 7.95 0.05 -22.29
N SER A 13 7.11 -0.05 -23.33
CA SER A 13 5.72 0.38 -23.23
C SER A 13 4.90 -0.52 -22.30
N GLN A 14 5.16 -1.83 -22.29
CA GLN A 14 4.54 -2.77 -21.35
C GLN A 14 4.97 -2.51 -19.90
N ILE A 15 6.24 -2.17 -19.65
CA ILE A 15 6.75 -1.81 -18.31
C ILE A 15 6.15 -0.50 -17.81
N ASN A 16 5.96 0.49 -18.68
CA ASN A 16 5.32 1.76 -18.32
C ASN A 16 3.80 1.63 -18.14
N ASP A 17 3.13 0.81 -18.96
CA ASP A 17 1.74 0.45 -18.73
C ASP A 17 1.57 -0.30 -17.40
N ASP A 18 2.55 -1.10 -16.98
CA ASP A 18 2.49 -1.84 -15.71
C ASP A 18 2.48 -0.94 -14.47
N GLN A 19 3.04 0.27 -14.54
CA GLN A 19 2.97 1.26 -13.45
C GLN A 19 1.52 1.74 -13.18
N ASP A 20 0.71 1.88 -14.24
CA ASP A 20 -0.71 2.26 -14.17
C ASP A 20 -1.62 1.03 -13.94
N LYS A 21 -1.14 -0.18 -14.23
CA LYS A 21 -1.84 -1.46 -13.94
C LYS A 21 -1.78 -1.92 -12.49
N THR A 22 -1.04 -1.24 -11.60
CA THR A 22 -0.89 -1.70 -10.21
C THR A 22 -2.11 -1.48 -9.30
N ASN A 23 -3.18 -0.86 -9.83
CA ASN A 23 -4.47 -0.68 -9.17
C ASN A 23 -5.56 -1.46 -9.92
N LYS A 24 -5.44 -2.80 -9.96
CA LYS A 24 -6.42 -3.67 -10.66
C LYS A 24 -7.82 -3.59 -10.07
N ASP A 25 -7.94 -3.20 -8.80
CA ASP A 25 -9.19 -3.01 -8.09
C ASP A 25 -9.85 -1.64 -8.34
N GLY A 26 -9.13 -0.66 -8.89
CA GLY A 26 -9.64 0.68 -9.19
C GLY A 26 -9.98 1.50 -7.93
N LEU A 27 -9.50 1.07 -6.76
CA LEU A 27 -9.82 1.66 -5.47
C LEU A 27 -8.63 2.50 -4.95
N PRO A 28 -8.89 3.66 -4.33
CA PRO A 28 -7.84 4.60 -3.90
C PRO A 28 -6.92 3.96 -2.85
N PHE A 29 -5.62 4.23 -2.90
CA PHE A 29 -4.68 3.82 -1.85
C PHE A 29 -4.68 4.78 -0.66
N VAL A 30 -3.99 4.42 0.43
CA VAL A 30 -3.78 5.28 1.61
C VAL A 30 -3.22 6.65 1.21
N SER A 31 -2.26 6.71 0.28
CA SER A 31 -1.69 7.98 -0.22
C SER A 31 -2.70 8.89 -0.94
N ASP A 32 -3.80 8.33 -1.42
CA ASP A 32 -4.82 9.04 -2.20
C ASP A 32 -5.93 9.62 -1.32
N LEU A 33 -5.97 9.24 -0.04
CA LEU A 33 -7.01 9.66 0.89
C LEU A 33 -6.88 11.16 1.19
N ARG A 34 -8.00 11.88 1.12
CA ARG A 34 -8.06 13.33 1.34
C ARG A 34 -9.04 13.65 2.47
N PRO A 35 -8.74 14.64 3.34
CA PRO A 35 -9.68 15.07 4.36
C PRO A 35 -11.05 15.45 3.78
N GLY A 36 -12.13 15.02 4.44
CA GLY A 36 -13.50 15.36 4.07
C GLY A 36 -14.13 14.43 3.02
N SER A 37 -13.37 13.54 2.38
CA SER A 37 -13.90 12.62 1.38
C SER A 37 -14.52 11.38 2.01
N SER A 38 -15.56 10.85 1.35
CA SER A 38 -16.01 9.48 1.54
C SER A 38 -15.12 8.55 0.71
N VAL A 39 -14.83 7.38 1.24
CA VAL A 39 -13.87 6.42 0.66
C VAL A 39 -14.48 5.03 0.72
N LEU A 40 -14.32 4.28 -0.36
CA LEU A 40 -14.41 2.83 -0.41
C LEU A 40 -13.05 2.33 -0.86
N SER A 41 -12.38 1.50 -0.06
CA SER A 41 -11.05 0.99 -0.41
C SER A 41 -10.72 -0.32 0.28
N ILE A 42 -9.65 -0.98 -0.16
CA ILE A 42 -9.16 -2.25 0.38
C ILE A 42 -7.90 -2.00 1.19
N PHE A 43 -7.85 -2.58 2.40
CA PHE A 43 -6.75 -2.42 3.35
C PHE A 43 -6.41 -3.75 4.01
N LYS A 44 -5.19 -3.84 4.54
CA LYS A 44 -4.77 -4.90 5.45
C LYS A 44 -4.79 -4.37 6.87
N VAL A 45 -5.39 -5.13 7.78
CA VAL A 45 -5.41 -4.82 9.22
C VAL A 45 -3.99 -4.97 9.76
N HIS A 46 -3.36 -3.85 10.10
CA HIS A 46 -2.01 -3.84 10.68
C HIS A 46 -2.06 -4.02 12.20
N SER A 47 -3.05 -3.41 12.88
CA SER A 47 -3.30 -3.61 14.31
C SER A 47 -4.75 -3.24 14.67
N LYS A 48 -5.23 -3.77 15.79
CA LYS A 48 -6.55 -3.49 16.37
C LYS A 48 -6.49 -3.39 17.88
N ARG A 49 -7.32 -2.52 18.48
CA ARG A 49 -7.47 -2.37 19.94
C ARG A 49 -8.80 -1.72 20.30
N ILE A 50 -9.57 -2.33 21.19
CA ILE A 50 -10.72 -1.69 21.81
C ILE A 50 -10.26 -0.57 22.75
N GLN A 51 -10.89 0.59 22.64
CA GLN A 51 -10.72 1.72 23.56
C GLN A 51 -12.07 2.26 24.00
N GLU A 52 -12.07 3.03 25.08
CA GLU A 52 -13.25 3.70 25.59
C GLU A 52 -13.10 5.21 25.39
N ALA A 53 -14.15 5.83 24.86
CA ALA A 53 -14.26 7.28 24.80
C ALA A 53 -14.58 7.85 26.19
N ARG A 54 -14.51 9.17 26.32
CA ARG A 54 -14.73 9.86 27.61
C ARG A 54 -16.13 9.65 28.19
N ASP A 55 -17.10 9.33 27.34
CA ASP A 55 -18.49 9.00 27.68
C ASP A 55 -18.69 7.52 28.05
N GLY A 56 -17.61 6.71 28.06
CA GLY A 56 -17.65 5.28 28.33
C GLY A 56 -18.02 4.42 27.12
N LYS A 57 -18.30 5.02 25.95
CA LYS A 57 -18.62 4.25 24.76
C LYS A 57 -17.35 3.59 24.21
N LYS A 58 -17.39 2.27 24.01
CA LYS A 58 -16.32 1.53 23.37
C LYS A 58 -16.27 1.83 21.86
N PHE A 59 -15.06 1.95 21.33
CA PHE A 59 -14.77 2.04 19.91
C PHE A 59 -13.57 1.15 19.57
N LEU A 60 -13.54 0.63 18.33
CA LEU A 60 -12.40 -0.15 17.87
C LEU A 60 -11.43 0.77 17.13
N LEU A 61 -10.23 0.89 17.67
CA LEU A 61 -9.13 1.55 17.00
C LEU A 61 -8.41 0.56 16.09
N LEU A 62 -8.33 0.89 14.81
CA LEU A 62 -7.62 0.12 13.79
C LEU A 62 -6.44 0.91 13.24
N THR A 63 -5.39 0.21 12.87
CA THR A 63 -4.40 0.70 11.89
C THR A 63 -4.57 -0.10 10.63
N LEU A 64 -4.88 0.58 9.53
CA LEU A 64 -5.10 -0.01 8.22
C LEU A 64 -3.92 0.36 7.32
N SER A 65 -3.51 -0.54 6.44
CA SER A 65 -2.33 -0.32 5.61
C SER A 65 -2.46 -0.89 4.20
N ASP A 66 -1.75 -0.27 3.28
CA ASP A 66 -1.42 -0.80 1.95
C ASP A 66 0.05 -0.46 1.62
N LYS A 67 0.50 -0.73 0.39
CA LYS A 67 1.88 -0.47 -0.05
C LYS A 67 2.28 1.01 0.01
N THR A 68 1.31 1.92 0.01
CA THR A 68 1.56 3.38 -0.03
C THR A 68 1.63 4.00 1.36
N GLY A 69 1.16 3.30 2.40
CA GLY A 69 1.25 3.78 3.77
C GLY A 69 0.28 3.12 4.73
N ALA A 70 0.09 3.77 5.88
CA ALA A 70 -0.86 3.36 6.90
C ALA A 70 -1.74 4.53 7.36
N ILE A 71 -2.99 4.24 7.69
CA ILE A 71 -3.97 5.20 8.20
C ILE A 71 -4.63 4.67 9.47
N ARG A 72 -4.83 5.58 10.43
CA ARG A 72 -5.62 5.31 11.63
C ARG A 72 -7.10 5.26 11.25
N ALA A 73 -7.83 4.26 11.74
CA ALA A 73 -9.25 4.14 11.50
C ALA A 73 -10.03 3.85 12.79
N ILE A 74 -11.27 4.33 12.90
CA ILE A 74 -12.13 4.11 14.05
C ILE A 74 -13.48 3.56 13.60
N ASP A 75 -13.85 2.41 14.18
CA ASP A 75 -15.22 1.91 14.18
C ASP A 75 -15.93 2.33 15.47
N TRP A 76 -16.96 3.16 15.29
CA TRP A 76 -17.81 3.70 16.36
C TRP A 76 -19.08 2.87 16.63
N PHE A 77 -19.35 1.87 15.80
CA PHE A 77 -20.64 1.19 15.75
C PHE A 77 -20.54 -0.25 16.28
N ASN A 78 -19.54 -1.01 15.86
CA ASN A 78 -19.48 -2.45 16.08
C ASN A 78 -18.17 -2.90 16.75
N ALA A 79 -17.67 -2.11 17.69
CA ALA A 79 -16.32 -2.24 18.23
C ALA A 79 -15.95 -3.64 18.75
N GLU A 80 -16.80 -4.24 19.60
CA GLU A 80 -16.55 -5.57 20.19
C GLU A 80 -16.69 -6.67 19.13
N HIS A 81 -17.72 -6.60 18.28
CA HIS A 81 -17.94 -7.58 17.22
C HIS A 81 -16.81 -7.58 16.18
N ASN A 82 -16.37 -6.41 15.74
CA ASN A 82 -15.28 -6.26 14.79
C ASN A 82 -13.93 -6.58 15.42
N ASP A 83 -13.76 -6.41 16.73
CA ASP A 83 -12.58 -6.95 17.41
C ASP A 83 -12.59 -8.47 17.36
N ASP A 84 -13.68 -9.14 17.74
CA ASP A 84 -13.72 -10.61 17.74
C ASP A 84 -13.57 -11.24 16.34
N THR A 85 -14.01 -10.56 15.28
CA THR A 85 -14.01 -11.09 13.91
C THR A 85 -12.77 -10.76 13.10
N LEU A 86 -12.11 -9.64 13.38
CA LEU A 86 -10.92 -9.21 12.64
C LEU A 86 -9.64 -9.74 13.30
N GLU A 87 -8.72 -10.22 12.48
CA GLU A 87 -7.38 -10.57 12.90
C GLU A 87 -6.33 -9.64 12.27
N GLN A 88 -5.15 -9.60 12.89
CA GLN A 88 -4.03 -8.92 12.27
C GLN A 88 -3.63 -9.64 10.97
N GLY A 89 -3.47 -8.89 9.89
CA GLY A 89 -3.15 -9.43 8.57
C GLY A 89 -4.37 -9.72 7.69
N THR A 90 -5.57 -9.71 8.25
CA THR A 90 -6.81 -9.85 7.46
C THR A 90 -6.94 -8.69 6.47
N VAL A 91 -7.37 -9.02 5.25
CA VAL A 91 -7.67 -8.03 4.22
C VAL A 91 -9.15 -7.69 4.27
N VAL A 92 -9.45 -6.40 4.29
CA VAL A 92 -10.81 -5.87 4.43
C VAL A 92 -11.07 -4.80 3.38
N ARG A 93 -12.29 -4.81 2.82
CA ARG A 93 -12.86 -3.65 2.14
C ARG A 93 -13.54 -2.78 3.18
N ILE A 94 -13.18 -1.50 3.20
CA ILE A 94 -13.69 -0.51 4.15
C ILE A 94 -14.42 0.61 3.42
N SER A 95 -15.60 0.98 3.92
CA SER A 95 -16.26 2.26 3.62
C SER A 95 -16.26 3.18 4.82
N GLY A 96 -16.08 4.47 4.57
CA GLY A 96 -16.10 5.48 5.61
C GLY A 96 -15.78 6.88 5.13
N ARG A 97 -15.54 7.77 6.09
CA ARG A 97 -15.20 9.18 5.84
C ARG A 97 -13.84 9.52 6.45
N VAL A 98 -12.99 10.15 5.65
CA VAL A 98 -11.72 10.69 6.13
C VAL A 98 -11.98 11.99 6.86
N VAL A 99 -11.56 12.06 8.11
CA VAL A 99 -11.65 13.24 8.98
C VAL A 99 -10.25 13.65 9.44
N VAL A 100 -10.12 14.88 9.93
CA VAL A 100 -8.92 15.32 10.65
C VAL A 100 -9.26 15.36 12.12
N TYR A 101 -8.48 14.67 12.93
CA TYR A 101 -8.60 14.63 14.38
C TYR A 101 -7.21 14.82 14.98
N GLU A 102 -7.04 15.82 15.86
CA GLU A 102 -5.75 16.19 16.46
C GLU A 102 -4.63 16.35 15.40
N ASP A 103 -4.92 17.13 14.35
CA ASP A 103 -4.02 17.41 13.22
C ASP A 103 -3.56 16.18 12.41
N ARG A 104 -4.24 15.03 12.58
CA ARG A 104 -3.94 13.79 11.86
C ARG A 104 -5.15 13.30 11.09
N GLN A 105 -4.92 12.75 9.90
CA GLN A 105 -5.97 12.06 9.15
C GLN A 105 -6.40 10.78 9.87
N GLN A 106 -7.70 10.57 9.92
CA GLN A 106 -8.34 9.39 10.48
C GLN A 106 -9.51 8.97 9.60
N LEU A 107 -9.67 7.67 9.37
CA LEU A 107 -10.82 7.11 8.67
C LEU A 107 -11.89 6.71 9.69
N ASN A 108 -13.02 7.40 9.72
CA ASN A 108 -14.18 6.98 10.50
C ASN A 108 -15.02 6.02 9.65
N LEU A 109 -15.21 4.80 10.13
CA LEU A 109 -15.92 3.74 9.42
C LEU A 109 -17.43 3.98 9.44
N ASP A 110 -18.11 3.57 8.37
CA ASP A 110 -19.57 3.49 8.34
C ASP A 110 -20.06 2.31 9.20
N SER A 111 -21.35 2.31 9.59
CA SER A 111 -21.91 1.25 10.44
C SER A 111 -21.83 -0.15 9.85
N GLU A 112 -21.96 -0.28 8.53
CA GLU A 112 -21.72 -1.52 7.78
C GLU A 112 -20.49 -1.39 6.88
N GLY A 113 -19.47 -0.69 7.39
CA GLY A 113 -18.32 -0.26 6.62
C GLY A 113 -17.16 -1.25 6.60
N ILE A 114 -17.30 -2.49 7.08
CA ILE A 114 -16.23 -3.51 7.03
C ILE A 114 -16.74 -4.77 6.34
N GLN A 115 -15.99 -5.22 5.33
CA GLN A 115 -16.18 -6.51 4.69
C GLN A 115 -14.83 -7.24 4.65
N VAL A 116 -14.75 -8.41 5.28
CA VAL A 116 -13.57 -9.31 5.16
C VAL A 116 -13.51 -9.85 3.73
N LEU A 117 -12.31 -9.82 3.15
CA LEU A 117 -12.04 -10.34 1.81
C LEU A 117 -11.19 -11.60 1.88
N GLU A 118 -11.61 -12.60 1.12
CA GLU A 118 -10.87 -13.84 0.92
C GLU A 118 -9.77 -13.69 -0.13
N ILE A 119 -8.80 -14.61 -0.10
CA ILE A 119 -7.76 -14.70 -1.12
C ILE A 119 -8.42 -14.84 -2.50
N GLY A 120 -8.03 -13.98 -3.44
CA GLY A 120 -8.62 -13.89 -4.78
C GLY A 120 -9.69 -12.81 -4.95
N GLN A 121 -10.14 -12.17 -3.86
CA GLN A 121 -11.05 -11.01 -3.91
C GLN A 121 -10.33 -9.65 -3.91
N TYR A 122 -9.00 -9.66 -3.85
CA TYR A 122 -8.13 -8.48 -3.85
C TYR A 122 -6.83 -8.79 -4.60
N ASP A 123 -6.13 -7.76 -5.09
CA ASP A 123 -4.79 -7.91 -5.67
C ASP A 123 -3.73 -7.94 -4.56
N PRO A 124 -2.95 -9.03 -4.41
CA PRO A 124 -1.87 -9.09 -3.43
C PRO A 124 -0.81 -7.98 -3.59
N GLU A 125 -0.58 -7.50 -4.82
CA GLU A 125 0.40 -6.44 -5.11
C GLU A 125 0.07 -5.13 -4.38
N ARG A 126 -1.20 -4.92 -4.00
CA ARG A 126 -1.66 -3.78 -3.18
C ARG A 126 -0.91 -3.67 -1.86
N PHE A 127 -0.41 -4.78 -1.32
CA PHE A 127 0.25 -4.84 -0.01
C PHE A 127 1.75 -5.10 -0.09
N MET A 128 2.29 -5.25 -1.30
CA MET A 128 3.71 -5.43 -1.53
C MET A 128 4.34 -4.07 -1.81
N ALA A 129 5.31 -3.69 -0.98
CA ALA A 129 6.11 -2.49 -1.23
C ALA A 129 6.91 -2.71 -2.53
N VAL A 130 6.50 -2.02 -3.59
CA VAL A 130 7.25 -1.90 -4.83
C VAL A 130 7.80 -0.48 -4.93
N THR A 131 8.99 -0.33 -5.48
CA THR A 131 9.57 0.99 -5.69
C THR A 131 8.71 1.81 -6.66
N THR A 132 8.49 3.09 -6.36
CA THR A 132 7.83 4.05 -7.27
C THR A 132 8.78 4.59 -8.34
N LYS A 133 10.07 4.24 -8.25
CA LYS A 133 11.07 4.62 -9.23
C LYS A 133 11.03 3.67 -10.43
N ASP A 134 11.39 4.18 -11.59
CA ASP A 134 11.59 3.40 -12.81
C ASP A 134 12.68 2.34 -12.56
N ILE A 135 12.25 1.08 -12.46
CA ILE A 135 13.12 -0.07 -12.18
C ILE A 135 14.21 -0.21 -13.27
N PRO A 136 13.87 -0.16 -14.58
CA PRO A 136 14.88 -0.06 -15.63
C PRO A 136 15.92 1.05 -15.41
N GLN A 137 15.48 2.26 -15.08
CA GLN A 137 16.39 3.37 -14.82
C GLN A 137 17.29 3.11 -13.60
N MET A 138 16.73 2.59 -12.50
CA MET A 138 17.50 2.25 -11.31
C MET A 138 18.57 1.19 -11.60
N TYR A 139 18.24 0.22 -12.43
CA TYR A 139 19.17 -0.82 -12.83
C TYR A 139 20.27 -0.28 -13.76
N ASP A 140 19.91 0.60 -14.71
CA ASP A 140 20.89 1.31 -15.55
C ASP A 140 21.83 2.20 -14.70
N GLU A 141 21.31 2.89 -13.68
CA GLU A 141 22.10 3.66 -12.72
C GLU A 141 23.06 2.76 -11.93
N LEU A 142 22.58 1.61 -11.44
CA LEU A 142 23.38 0.61 -10.73
C LEU A 142 24.53 0.10 -11.62
N LEU A 143 24.24 -0.29 -12.86
CA LEU A 143 25.26 -0.71 -13.82
C LEU A 143 26.24 0.42 -14.14
N GLY A 144 25.76 1.66 -14.24
CA GLY A 144 26.59 2.85 -14.40
C GLY A 144 27.59 3.02 -13.25
N LEU A 145 27.15 2.82 -12.00
CA LEU A 145 28.02 2.85 -10.83
C LEU A 145 29.07 1.74 -10.87
N ILE A 146 28.66 0.50 -11.18
CA ILE A 146 29.58 -0.65 -11.31
C ILE A 146 30.63 -0.37 -12.39
N ASN A 147 30.23 0.17 -13.54
CA ASN A 147 31.13 0.46 -14.65
C ASN A 147 32.17 1.54 -14.31
N ASN A 148 31.82 2.51 -13.47
CA ASN A 148 32.70 3.59 -13.04
C ASN A 148 33.64 3.21 -11.87
N MET A 149 33.57 2.00 -11.35
CA MET A 149 34.50 1.56 -10.28
C MET A 149 35.92 1.39 -10.82
N SER A 150 36.91 1.81 -10.03
CA SER A 150 38.33 1.65 -10.35
C SER A 150 38.91 0.30 -9.96
N GLU A 151 38.32 -0.38 -8.98
CA GLU A 151 38.79 -1.68 -8.51
C GLU A 151 38.23 -2.84 -9.33
N GLU A 152 39.10 -3.47 -10.11
CA GLU A 152 38.69 -4.42 -11.16
C GLU A 152 38.13 -5.72 -10.58
N HIS A 153 38.63 -6.15 -9.42
CA HIS A 153 38.12 -7.35 -8.72
C HIS A 153 36.71 -7.15 -8.17
N ILE A 154 36.42 -5.96 -7.63
CA ILE A 154 35.08 -5.63 -7.11
C ILE A 154 34.09 -5.47 -8.26
N LYS A 155 34.51 -4.79 -9.33
CA LYS A 155 33.70 -4.67 -10.56
C LYS A 155 33.35 -6.05 -11.15
N ALA A 156 34.33 -6.96 -11.23
CA ALA A 156 34.11 -8.31 -11.74
C ALA A 156 33.09 -9.09 -10.89
N LEU A 157 33.21 -9.04 -9.56
CA LEU A 157 32.25 -9.68 -8.65
C LEU A 157 30.84 -9.11 -8.81
N LEU A 158 30.70 -7.78 -8.85
CA LEU A 158 29.39 -7.14 -8.96
C LEU A 158 28.70 -7.41 -10.30
N ARG A 159 29.46 -7.53 -11.40
CA ARG A 159 28.93 -7.93 -12.71
C ARG A 159 28.50 -9.40 -12.78
N ASP A 160 29.00 -10.25 -11.89
CA ASP A 160 28.61 -11.66 -11.83
C ASP A 160 27.31 -11.83 -11.03
N ILE A 161 27.03 -10.92 -10.09
CA ILE A 161 25.85 -10.92 -9.23
C ILE A 161 24.65 -10.20 -9.89
N PHE A 162 24.89 -9.11 -10.60
CA PHE A 162 23.86 -8.23 -11.18
C PHE A 162 23.92 -8.22 -12.70
#